data_AF-A0A7K2JZY9-F1
#
_entry.id   AF-A0A7K2JZY9-F1
#
_cell.length_a   1.000
_cell.length_b   1.000
_cell.length_c   1.000
_cell.angle_alpha   90.00
_cell.angle_beta   90.00
_cell.angle_gamma   90.00
#
_symmetry.space_group_name_H-M   'P 1'
#
loop_
_entity.id
_entity.type
_entity.pdbx_description
1 polymer ?
#
loop_
_entity_poly.entity_id
_entity_poly.type
_entity_poly.pdbx_seq_one_letter_code
_entity_poly.pdbx_strand_id
1 'polypeptide(L)'
;MDSEAARERALDAAERLFYGRGVRAVGMDDVRTASGVSLKRLYQLFPAKEQLVLAYLERRDVRWRGRLAQYVDEHEGAVPRILAVFDWLGQWFAEPDFRGCAWLNAYGELGAGSPRVAEHVR
;
A
#
# COMPACT_ATOMS: atom_id res chain seq x y z
N MET A 1 21.29 3.28 -12.65
CA MET A 1 20.45 3.09 -11.44
C MET A 1 19.78 1.75 -11.60
N ASP A 2 20.06 0.82 -10.70
CA ASP A 2 19.49 -0.52 -10.76
C ASP A 2 17.95 -0.47 -10.88
N SER A 3 17.39 -1.29 -11.75
CA SER A 3 15.98 -1.32 -12.08
C SER A 3 15.13 -1.58 -10.83
N GLU A 4 15.62 -2.47 -9.96
CA GLU A 4 14.97 -2.84 -8.72
C GLU A 4 15.02 -1.70 -7.70
N ALA A 5 16.19 -1.09 -7.49
CA ALA A 5 16.32 0.07 -6.62
C ALA A 5 15.43 1.26 -7.06
N ALA A 6 15.24 1.46 -8.36
CA ALA A 6 14.31 2.47 -8.88
C ALA A 6 12.85 2.11 -8.63
N ARG A 7 12.49 0.82 -8.75
CA ARG A 7 11.15 0.33 -8.44
C ARG A 7 10.82 0.54 -6.96
N GLU A 8 11.73 0.19 -6.05
CA GLU A 8 11.49 0.34 -4.61
C GLU A 8 11.35 1.80 -4.18
N ARG A 9 12.20 2.71 -4.68
CA ARG A 9 12.03 4.14 -4.38
C ARG A 9 10.72 4.71 -4.90
N ALA A 10 10.26 4.26 -6.07
CA ALA A 10 8.96 4.65 -6.61
C ALA A 10 7.82 4.14 -5.71
N LEU A 11 7.88 2.89 -5.25
CA LEU A 11 6.88 2.30 -4.36
C LEU A 11 6.88 2.95 -2.96
N ASP A 12 8.04 3.29 -2.40
CA ASP A 12 8.14 4.01 -1.12
C ASP A 12 7.50 5.40 -1.20
N ALA A 13 7.76 6.13 -2.29
CA ALA A 13 7.15 7.42 -2.53
C ALA A 13 5.63 7.29 -2.75
N ALA A 14 5.21 6.31 -3.55
CA ALA A 14 3.81 6.03 -3.82
C ALA A 14 3.04 5.67 -2.54
N GLU A 15 3.59 4.78 -1.70
CA GLU A 15 2.98 4.39 -0.43
C GLU A 15 2.77 5.58 0.49
N ARG A 16 3.82 6.39 0.70
CA ARG A 16 3.74 7.59 1.54
C ARG A 16 2.70 8.59 1.01
N LEU A 17 2.70 8.84 -0.30
CA LEU A 17 1.84 9.85 -0.89
C LEU A 17 0.39 9.37 -1.02
N PHE A 18 0.15 8.18 -1.56
CA PHE A 18 -1.21 7.66 -1.75
C PHE A 18 -1.91 7.41 -0.42
N TYR A 19 -1.24 6.84 0.57
CA TYR A 19 -1.85 6.64 1.90
C TYR A 19 -2.04 7.97 2.65
N GLY A 20 -1.07 8.90 2.53
CA GLY A 20 -1.07 10.17 3.24
C GLY A 20 -1.87 11.31 2.58
N ARG A 21 -2.18 11.24 1.28
CA ARG A 21 -2.88 12.32 0.55
C ARG A 21 -4.06 11.84 -0.28
N GLY A 22 -4.25 10.53 -0.42
CA GLY A 22 -5.24 9.93 -1.30
C GLY A 22 -4.73 9.73 -2.73
N VAL A 23 -5.25 8.71 -3.40
CA VAL A 23 -4.81 8.32 -4.74
C VAL A 23 -5.18 9.37 -5.77
N ARG A 24 -6.40 9.94 -5.74
CA ARG A 24 -6.85 10.96 -6.71
C ARG A 24 -5.99 12.23 -6.67
N ALA A 25 -5.60 12.67 -5.48
CA ALA A 25 -4.89 13.93 -5.27
C ALA A 25 -3.38 13.87 -5.59
N VAL A 26 -2.83 12.69 -5.84
CA VAL A 26 -1.41 12.47 -6.11
C VAL A 26 -1.20 12.13 -7.58
N GLY A 27 -0.42 12.94 -8.29
CA GLY A 27 -0.03 12.69 -9.67
C GLY A 27 1.25 11.87 -9.80
N MET A 28 1.55 11.40 -11.02
CA MET A 28 2.84 10.75 -11.32
C MET A 28 4.04 11.72 -11.13
N ASP A 29 3.80 13.03 -11.29
CA ASP A 29 4.83 14.06 -11.08
C ASP A 29 5.14 14.30 -9.60
N ASP A 30 4.16 14.13 -8.69
CA ASP A 30 4.40 14.10 -7.23
C ASP A 30 5.32 12.92 -6.88
N VAL A 31 5.02 11.72 -7.41
CA VAL A 31 5.81 10.50 -7.18
C VAL A 31 7.24 10.67 -7.72
N ARG A 32 7.41 11.24 -8.91
CA ARG A 32 8.72 11.59 -9.48
C ARG A 32 9.53 12.44 -8.51
N THR A 33 8.92 13.54 -8.05
CA THR A 33 9.56 14.50 -7.14
C THR A 33 9.94 13.84 -5.82
N ALA A 34 9.06 13.00 -5.27
CA ALA A 34 9.27 12.33 -3.99
C ALA A 34 10.23 11.13 -4.03
N SER A 35 10.38 10.46 -5.19
CA SER A 35 11.22 9.26 -5.35
C SER A 35 12.60 9.54 -5.95
N GLY A 36 12.78 10.71 -6.59
CA GLY A 36 13.96 11.03 -7.40
C GLY A 36 14.08 10.19 -8.68
N VAL A 37 13.10 9.37 -9.01
CA VAL A 37 13.05 8.57 -10.25
C VAL A 37 12.46 9.45 -11.35
N SER A 38 13.11 9.51 -12.52
CA SER A 38 12.62 10.32 -13.64
C SER A 38 11.24 9.86 -14.10
N LEU A 39 10.42 10.80 -14.62
CA LEU A 39 9.06 10.48 -15.07
C LEU A 39 9.05 9.41 -16.16
N LYS A 40 9.98 9.52 -17.12
CA LYS A 40 10.18 8.50 -18.17
C LYS A 40 10.44 7.12 -17.55
N ARG A 41 11.25 7.04 -16.49
CA ARG A 41 11.55 5.78 -15.83
C ARG A 41 10.37 5.25 -15.03
N LEU A 42 9.60 6.12 -14.38
CA LEU A 42 8.36 5.72 -13.71
C LEU A 42 7.37 5.06 -14.67
N TYR A 43 7.13 5.66 -15.85
CA TYR A 43 6.26 5.06 -16.86
C TYR A 43 6.83 3.78 -17.51
N GLN A 44 8.16 3.60 -17.53
CA GLN A 44 8.75 2.32 -17.93
C GLN A 44 8.50 1.20 -16.91
N LEU A 45 8.51 1.54 -15.62
CA LEU A 45 8.28 0.58 -14.53
C LEU A 45 6.78 0.31 -14.30
N PHE A 46 5.97 1.37 -14.42
CA PHE A 46 4.54 1.38 -14.19
C PHE A 46 3.86 2.16 -15.33
N PRO A 47 3.51 1.49 -16.44
CA PRO A 47 2.95 2.13 -17.64
C PRO A 47 1.71 3.00 -17.39
N ALA A 48 0.95 2.73 -16.33
CA ALA A 48 -0.15 3.56 -15.87
C ALA A 48 -0.09 3.81 -14.35
N LYS A 49 -0.69 4.91 -13.89
CA LYS A 49 -0.78 5.24 -12.46
C LYS A 49 -1.49 4.14 -11.69
N GLU A 50 -2.53 3.54 -12.26
CA GLU A 50 -3.27 2.42 -11.67
C GLU A 50 -2.36 1.23 -11.40
N GLN A 51 -1.38 0.94 -12.26
CA GLN A 51 -0.43 -0.15 -12.03
C GLN A 51 0.53 0.15 -10.87
N LEU A 52 0.92 1.41 -10.69
CA LEU A 52 1.67 1.82 -9.51
C LEU A 52 0.81 1.70 -8.24
N VAL A 53 -0.47 2.06 -8.30
CA VAL A 53 -1.41 1.92 -7.18
C VAL A 53 -1.56 0.45 -6.78
N LEU A 54 -1.82 -0.44 -7.73
CA LEU A 54 -1.94 -1.88 -7.45
C LEU A 54 -0.65 -2.46 -6.85
N ALA A 55 0.50 -2.13 -7.43
CA ALA A 55 1.79 -2.60 -6.92
C ALA A 55 2.09 -2.09 -5.50
N TYR A 56 1.68 -0.85 -5.17
CA TYR A 56 1.77 -0.33 -3.81
C TYR A 56 0.85 -1.11 -2.85
N LEU A 57 -0.41 -1.35 -3.24
CA LEU A 57 -1.39 -2.07 -2.41
C LEU A 57 -0.93 -3.49 -2.11
N GLU A 58 -0.45 -4.23 -3.12
CA GLU A 58 0.12 -5.56 -2.96
C GLU A 58 1.33 -5.57 -2.02
N ARG A 59 2.28 -4.63 -2.20
CA ARG A 59 3.46 -4.54 -1.35
C ARG A 59 3.07 -4.28 0.11
N ARG A 60 2.11 -3.38 0.33
CA ARG A 60 1.61 -3.05 1.66
C ARG A 60 0.88 -4.22 2.31
N ASP A 61 0.06 -4.94 1.53
CA ASP A 61 -0.66 -6.13 1.99
C ASP A 61 0.29 -7.24 2.45
N VAL A 62 1.34 -7.53 1.68
CA VAL A 62 2.36 -8.52 2.06
C VAL A 62 3.04 -8.13 3.38
N ARG A 63 3.44 -6.86 3.53
CA ARG A 63 4.05 -6.37 4.78
C ARG A 63 3.08 -6.42 5.96
N TRP A 64 1.83 -6.03 5.75
CA TRP A 64 0.80 -6.04 6.78
C TRP A 64 0.51 -7.47 7.26
N ARG A 65 0.28 -8.41 6.33
CA ARG A 65 0.04 -9.83 6.65
C ARG A 65 1.25 -10.49 7.31
N GLY A 66 2.47 -10.12 6.89
CA GLY A 66 3.70 -10.58 7.53
C GLY A 66 3.81 -10.13 8.98
N ARG A 67 3.55 -8.85 9.28
CA ARG A 67 3.56 -8.33 10.66
C ARG A 67 2.49 -9.01 11.54
N LEU A 68 1.29 -9.20 11.01
CA LEU A 68 0.22 -9.90 11.73
C LEU A 68 0.61 -11.36 12.01
N ALA A 69 1.11 -12.09 11.01
CA ALA A 69 1.53 -13.47 11.17
C ALA A 69 2.64 -13.60 12.23
N GLN A 70 3.64 -12.72 12.18
CA GLN A 70 4.71 -12.68 13.17
C GLN A 70 4.15 -12.47 14.60
N TYR A 71 3.25 -11.50 14.80
CA TYR A 71 2.66 -11.24 16.10
C TYR A 71 1.83 -12.42 16.63
N VAL A 72 1.07 -13.08 15.75
CA VAL A 72 0.29 -14.27 16.10
C VAL A 72 1.19 -15.46 16.45
N ASP A 73 2.34 -15.60 15.79
CA ASP A 73 3.30 -16.68 16.04
C ASP A 73 4.04 -16.56 17.37
N GLU A 74 3.99 -15.40 18.02
CA GLU A 74 4.47 -15.20 19.40
C GLU A 74 3.54 -15.82 20.47
N HIS A 75 2.35 -16.30 20.07
CA HIS A 75 1.35 -16.84 20.98
C HIS A 75 1.13 -18.35 20.78
N GLU A 76 1.03 -19.09 21.89
CA GLU A 76 0.79 -20.54 21.88
C GLU A 76 -0.69 -20.89 22.12
N GLY A 77 -1.18 -21.91 21.41
CA GLY A 77 -2.56 -22.40 21.52
C GLY A 77 -3.55 -21.69 20.60
N ALA A 78 -4.62 -22.41 20.23
CA ALA A 78 -5.57 -21.94 19.21
C ALA A 78 -6.32 -20.66 19.63
N VAL A 79 -6.86 -20.62 20.86
CA VAL A 79 -7.63 -19.46 21.34
C VAL A 79 -6.75 -18.21 21.52
N PRO A 80 -5.58 -18.28 22.19
CA PRO A 80 -4.69 -17.12 22.29
C PRO A 80 -4.26 -16.55 20.92
N ARG A 81 -3.96 -17.41 19.94
CA ARG A 81 -3.63 -16.98 18.57
C ARG A 81 -4.77 -16.23 17.88
N ILE A 82 -6.02 -16.66 18.09
CA ILE A 82 -7.20 -15.94 17.55
C ILE A 82 -7.35 -14.58 18.23
N LEU A 83 -7.19 -14.50 19.55
CA LEU A 83 -7.28 -13.24 20.29
C LEU A 83 -6.16 -12.26 19.93
N ALA A 84 -4.95 -12.76 19.70
CA ALA A 84 -3.80 -11.96 19.27
C ALA A 84 -4.05 -11.18 17.98
N VAL A 85 -4.92 -11.68 17.08
CA VAL A 85 -5.33 -10.92 15.88
C VAL A 85 -6.02 -9.61 16.27
N PHE A 86 -6.92 -9.64 17.27
CA PHE A 86 -7.65 -8.46 17.71
C PHE A 86 -6.74 -7.48 18.45
N ASP A 87 -5.82 -7.98 19.27
CA ASP A 87 -4.83 -7.14 19.96
C ASP A 87 -3.93 -6.41 18.96
N TRP A 88 -3.43 -7.14 17.96
CA TRP A 88 -2.61 -6.57 16.89
C TRP A 88 -3.38 -5.54 16.06
N LEU A 89 -4.63 -5.83 15.69
CA LEU A 89 -5.49 -4.87 15.01
C LEU A 89 -5.69 -3.61 15.86
N GLY A 90 -5.89 -3.75 17.18
CA GLY A 90 -5.98 -2.64 18.11
C GLY A 90 -4.74 -1.76 18.12
N GLN A 91 -3.54 -2.37 18.13
CA GLN A 91 -2.28 -1.64 18.04
C GLN A 91 -2.14 -0.91 16.69
N TRP A 92 -2.46 -1.58 15.59
CA TRP A 92 -2.41 -1.00 14.25
C TRP A 92 -3.35 0.19 14.10
N PHE A 93 -4.58 0.09 14.62
CA PHE A 93 -5.55 1.19 14.60
C PHE A 93 -5.11 2.40 15.45
N ALA A 94 -4.26 2.18 16.45
CA ALA A 94 -3.72 3.22 17.31
C ALA A 94 -2.43 3.88 16.77
N GLU A 95 -1.89 3.41 15.63
CA GLU A 95 -0.73 4.05 14.99
C GLU A 95 -1.08 5.52 14.60
N PRO A 96 -0.23 6.52 14.88
CA PRO A 96 -0.55 7.94 14.63
C PRO A 96 -0.85 8.29 13.17
N ASP A 97 -0.32 7.50 12.23
CA ASP A 97 -0.50 7.64 10.80
C ASP A 97 -1.57 6.68 10.24
N PHE A 98 -2.32 5.98 11.10
CA PHE A 98 -3.42 5.12 10.67
C PHE A 98 -4.50 5.95 9.97
N ARG A 99 -4.83 5.53 8.75
CA ARG A 99 -5.85 6.16 7.89
C ARG A 99 -6.85 5.16 7.35
N GLY A 100 -7.11 4.07 8.07
CA GLY A 100 -7.95 2.98 7.59
C GLY A 100 -7.22 2.03 6.65
N CYS A 101 -7.99 1.11 6.07
CA CYS A 101 -7.47 0.12 5.13
C CYS A 101 -7.14 0.78 3.77
N ALA A 102 -5.91 0.58 3.31
CA ALA A 102 -5.45 1.11 2.03
C ALA A 102 -6.29 0.62 0.83
N TRP A 103 -6.75 -0.64 0.87
CA TRP A 103 -7.62 -1.20 -0.17
C TRP A 103 -8.99 -0.51 -0.18
N LEU A 104 -9.65 -0.41 0.98
CA LEU A 104 -10.96 0.27 1.07
C LEU A 104 -10.88 1.74 0.63
N ASN A 105 -9.82 2.46 1.03
CA ASN A 105 -9.61 3.84 0.61
C ASN A 105 -9.43 3.93 -0.91
N ALA A 106 -8.57 3.09 -1.49
CA ALA A 106 -8.36 3.06 -2.93
C ALA A 106 -9.64 2.70 -3.71
N TYR A 107 -10.46 1.78 -3.19
CA TYR A 107 -11.76 1.45 -3.79
C TYR A 107 -12.72 2.64 -3.72
N GLY A 108 -12.84 3.30 -2.57
CA GLY A 108 -13.67 4.50 -2.43
C GLY A 108 -13.26 5.64 -3.38
N GLU A 109 -11.96 5.77 -3.63
CA GLU A 109 -11.41 6.76 -4.53
C GLU A 109 -11.45 6.37 -6.02
N LEU A 110 -11.40 5.10 -6.39
CA LEU A 110 -11.22 4.72 -7.80
C LEU A 110 -12.31 3.80 -8.34
N GLY A 111 -13.00 3.06 -7.49
CA GLY A 111 -13.92 2.00 -7.88
C GLY A 111 -15.06 2.45 -8.80
N ALA A 112 -15.59 3.67 -8.62
CA ALA A 112 -16.62 4.22 -9.49
C ALA A 112 -16.11 4.65 -10.89
N GLY A 113 -14.81 4.92 -11.03
CA GLY A 113 -14.22 5.46 -12.27
C GLY A 113 -13.21 4.54 -12.96
N SER A 114 -12.88 3.39 -12.38
CA SER A 114 -11.89 2.46 -12.92
C SER A 114 -12.31 1.01 -12.69
N PRO A 115 -12.85 0.33 -13.72
CA PRO A 115 -13.23 -1.09 -13.63
C PRO A 115 -12.08 -2.00 -13.17
N ARG A 116 -10.84 -1.72 -13.61
CA ARG A 116 -9.66 -2.49 -13.22
C ARG A 116 -9.38 -2.43 -11.72
N VAL A 117 -9.54 -1.25 -11.12
CA VAL A 117 -9.37 -1.09 -9.67
C VAL A 117 -10.54 -1.71 -8.93
N ALA A 118 -11.76 -1.57 -9.45
CA ALA A 118 -12.93 -2.21 -8.86
C ALA A 118 -12.83 -3.75 -8.85
N GLU A 119 -12.21 -4.36 -9.85
CA GLU A 119 -11.99 -5.82 -9.93
C GLU A 119 -10.91 -6.32 -8.97
N HIS A 120 -9.82 -5.56 -8.79
CA HIS A 120 -8.67 -6.00 -7.99
C HIS A 120 -8.78 -5.69 -6.50
N VAL A 121 -9.60 -4.71 -6.13
CA VAL A 121 -9.68 -4.17 -4.75
C VAL A 121 -10.95 -4.65 -4.03
N ARG A 122 -11.70 -5.58 -4.63
CA ARG A 122 -12.93 -6.14 -4.06
C ARG A 122 -12.69 -7.34 -3.16
#